data_AF-A0A257KND4-F1
#
_entry.id   AF-A0A257KND4-F1
#
_cell.length_a   1.000
_cell.length_b   1.000
_cell.length_c   1.000
_cell.angle_alpha   90.00
_cell.angle_beta   90.00
_cell.angle_gamma   90.00
#
_symmetry.space_group_name_H-M   'P 1'
#
loop_
_entity.id
_entity.type
_entity.pdbx_description
1 polymer ?
#
loop_
_entity_poly.entity_id
_entity_poly.type
_entity_poly.pdbx_seq_one_letter_code
_entity_poly.pdbx_strand_id
1 'polypeptide(L)' 'MKILVPVDGSAFTKRMLAYLAAHDEWLGAAHSYTVLHVAPAVPPRAAAVLDKAVLQAHYAEESDKVFKPIKA' A
#
# COMPACT_ATOMS: atom_id res chain seq x y z
N MET A 1 -0.18 12.21 -16.71
CA MET A 1 -0.16 10.74 -16.99
C MET A 1 -0.70 9.96 -15.79
N LYS A 2 -1.11 8.69 -15.97
CA LYS A 2 -1.50 7.78 -14.85
C LYS A 2 -0.29 6.97 -14.40
N ILE A 3 0.07 7.02 -13.12
CA ILE A 3 1.26 6.39 -12.55
C ILE A 3 0.83 5.44 -11.42
N LEU A 4 1.25 4.18 -11.50
CA LEU A 4 1.05 3.20 -10.43
C LEU A 4 2.29 3.16 -9.53
N VAL A 5 2.08 3.33 -8.23
CA VAL A 5 3.13 3.30 -7.20
C VAL A 5 2.93 2.07 -6.34
N PRO A 6 3.71 1.00 -6.56
CA PRO A 6 3.67 -0.18 -5.70
C PRO A 6 4.33 0.15 -4.35
N VAL A 7 3.66 -0.20 -3.25
CA VAL A 7 4.15 0.05 -1.90
C VAL A 7 4.03 -1.20 -1.04
N ASP A 8 5.03 -1.42 -0.19
CA ASP A 8 5.14 -2.57 0.71
C ASP A 8 5.42 -2.16 2.16
N GLY A 9 5.55 -0.86 2.44
CA GLY A 9 5.85 -0.33 3.77
C GLY A 9 7.33 -0.45 4.18
N SER A 10 8.20 -0.94 3.29
CA SER A 10 9.63 -1.05 3.56
C SER A 10 10.34 0.30 3.63
N ALA A 11 11.58 0.29 4.12
CA ALA A 11 12.46 1.46 4.04
C ALA A 11 12.66 1.96 2.58
N PHE A 12 12.52 1.10 1.58
CA PHE A 12 12.61 1.47 0.18
C PHE A 12 11.36 2.22 -0.30
N THR A 13 10.16 1.81 0.14
CA THR A 13 8.92 2.57 -0.09
C THR A 13 9.08 4.01 0.41
N LYS A 14 9.60 4.20 1.63
CA LYS A 14 9.82 5.54 2.20
C LYS A 14 10.79 6.39 1.36
N ARG A 15 11.92 5.81 0.93
CA ARG A 15 12.91 6.50 0.09
C ARG A 15 12.35 6.87 -1.28
N MET A 16 11.58 5.97 -1.90
CA MET A 16 10.94 6.19 -3.19
C MET A 16 9.90 7.31 -3.10
N LEU A 17 9.05 7.31 -2.07
CA LEU A 17 8.07 8.39 -1.87
C LEU A 17 8.73 9.74 -1.61
N ALA A 18 9.81 9.76 -0.82
CA ALA A 18 10.59 10.97 -0.59
C ALA A 18 11.22 11.50 -1.91
N TYR A 19 11.69 10.61 -2.77
CA TYR A 19 12.22 10.98 -4.09
C TYR A 19 11.11 11.60 -4.96
N LEU A 20 9.94 10.97 -5.06
CA LEU A 20 8.80 11.52 -5.81
C LEU A 20 8.38 12.90 -5.28
N ALA A 21 8.41 13.10 -3.95
CA ALA A 21 8.01 14.36 -3.33
C ALA A 21 9.02 15.49 -3.44
N ALA A 22 10.31 15.16 -3.62
CA ALA A 22 11.35 16.16 -3.77
C ALA A 22 11.44 16.75 -5.19
N HIS A 23 10.70 16.22 -6.17
CA HIS A 23 10.77 16.66 -7.56
C HIS A 23 9.40 17.23 -8.01
N ASP A 24 9.32 18.54 -8.12
CA ASP A 24 8.08 19.28 -8.41
C ASP A 24 7.43 18.90 -9.76
N GLU A 25 8.24 18.45 -10.72
CA GLU A 25 7.75 17.93 -12.01
C GLU A 25 6.91 16.65 -11.85
N TRP A 26 7.15 15.87 -10.79
CA TRP A 26 6.44 14.63 -10.50
C TRP A 26 5.23 14.85 -9.60
N LEU A 27 5.36 15.66 -8.53
CA LEU A 27 4.30 15.87 -7.53
C LEU A 27 3.41 17.10 -7.81
N GLY A 28 3.26 17.45 -9.10
CA GLY A 28 2.32 18.47 -9.59
C GLY A 28 1.00 17.89 -10.13
N ALA A 29 0.07 18.78 -10.52
CA ALA A 29 -1.25 18.41 -11.04
C ALA A 29 -1.25 17.69 -12.41
N ALA A 30 -0.08 17.53 -13.04
CA ALA A 30 0.08 16.88 -14.34
C ALA A 30 -0.09 15.35 -14.29
N HIS A 31 0.02 14.74 -13.11
CA HIS A 31 0.02 13.30 -12.92
C HIS A 31 -1.09 12.84 -11.98
N SER A 32 -1.63 11.66 -12.28
CA SER A 32 -2.58 10.95 -11.42
C SER A 32 -1.86 9.74 -10.87
N TYR A 33 -1.75 9.66 -9.55
CA TYR A 33 -1.08 8.55 -8.87
C TYR A 33 -2.09 7.57 -8.29
N THR A 34 -1.84 6.28 -8.52
CA THR A 34 -2.52 5.18 -7.84
C THR A 34 -1.50 4.49 -6.96
N VAL A 35 -1.70 4.51 -5.64
CA VAL A 35 -0.85 3.75 -4.71
C VAL A 35 -1.47 2.37 -4.51
N LEU A 36 -0.70 1.31 -4.74
CA LEU A 36 -1.15 -0.08 -4.62
C LEU A 36 -0.28 -0.85 -3.63
N HIS A 37 -0.93 -1.44 -2.64
CA HIS A 37 -0.34 -2.46 -1.77
C HIS A 37 -1.01 -3.79 -2.07
N VAL A 38 -0.22 -4.86 -2.10
CA VAL A 38 -0.72 -6.23 -2.25
C VAL A 38 -0.37 -7.00 -0.99
N ALA A 39 -1.39 -7.33 -0.20
CA ALA A 39 -1.23 -8.17 0.98
C ALA A 39 -1.06 -9.65 0.54
N PRO A 40 -0.07 -10.37 1.07
CA PRO A 40 0.09 -11.79 0.81
C PRO A 40 -1.15 -12.57 1.27
N ALA A 41 -1.61 -13.52 0.45
CA ALA A 41 -2.78 -14.31 0.79
C ALA A 41 -2.51 -15.26 1.97
N VAL A 42 -3.45 -15.31 2.91
CA VAL A 42 -3.49 -16.33 3.97
C VAL A 42 -3.60 -17.72 3.33
N PRO A 43 -2.77 -18.71 3.73
CA PRO A 43 -2.82 -20.05 3.18
C PRO A 43 -4.23 -20.67 3.23
N PRO A 44 -4.70 -21.34 2.16
CA PRO A 44 -6.09 -21.80 2.07
C PRO A 44 -6.58 -22.65 3.25
N ARG A 45 -5.71 -23.50 3.81
CA ARG A 45 -6.05 -24.34 4.97
C ARG A 45 -6.30 -23.52 6.25
N ALA A 46 -5.54 -22.45 6.45
CA ALA A 46 -5.75 -21.54 7.58
C ALA A 46 -6.99 -20.67 7.36
N ALA A 47 -7.20 -20.18 6.12
CA ALA A 47 -8.37 -19.40 5.78
C ALA A 47 -9.69 -20.20 5.93
N ALA A 48 -9.67 -21.51 5.65
CA ALA A 48 -10.87 -22.37 5.72
C ALA A 48 -11.44 -22.54 7.14
N VAL A 49 -10.66 -22.27 8.18
CA VAL A 49 -11.09 -22.41 9.59
C VAL A 49 -11.32 -21.06 10.28
N LEU A 50 -11.13 -19.95 9.56
CA LEU A 50 -11.32 -18.60 10.07
C LEU A 50 -12.62 -18.00 9.54
N ASP A 51 -13.27 -17.20 10.37
CA ASP A 51 -14.44 -16.43 9.92
C ASP A 51 -14.03 -15.36 8.88
N LYS A 52 -14.94 -15.08 7.95
CA LYS A 52 -14.71 -14.10 6.88
C LYS A 52 -14.42 -12.70 7.43
N ALA A 53 -15.12 -12.27 8.47
CA ALA A 53 -14.91 -10.96 9.08
C ALA A 53 -13.53 -10.87 9.73
N VAL A 54 -13.05 -11.96 10.34
CA VAL A 54 -11.70 -12.05 10.91
C VAL A 54 -10.63 -11.93 9.83
N LEU A 55 -10.79 -12.64 8.71
CA LEU A 55 -9.86 -12.52 7.57
C LEU A 55 -9.84 -11.11 6.98
N GLN A 56 -11.01 -10.48 6.83
CA GLN A 56 -11.10 -9.10 6.32
C GLN A 56 -10.45 -8.10 7.27
N ALA A 57 -10.67 -8.23 8.58
CA ALA A 57 -10.03 -7.39 9.59
C ALA A 57 -8.50 -7.54 9.54
N HIS A 58 -7.99 -8.76 9.45
CA HIS A 58 -6.56 -9.02 9.30
C HIS A 58 -5.97 -8.29 8.09
N TYR A 59 -6.56 -8.45 6.89
CA TYR A 59 -6.06 -7.77 5.70
C TYR A 59 -6.15 -6.24 5.80
N ALA A 60 -7.20 -5.71 6.41
CA ALA A 60 -7.36 -4.27 6.63
C ALA A 60 -6.26 -3.74 7.58
N GLU A 61 -6.01 -4.43 8.70
CA GLU A 61 -4.97 -4.06 9.66
C GLU A 61 -3.56 -4.13 9.05
N GLU A 62 -3.22 -5.19 8.32
CA GLU A 62 -1.92 -5.30 7.64
C GLU A 62 -1.75 -4.21 6.57
N SER A 63 -2.78 -3.94 5.78
CA SER A 63 -2.75 -2.89 4.76
C SER A 63 -2.62 -1.49 5.40
N ASP A 64 -3.26 -1.27 6.54
CA ASP A 64 -3.20 -0.02 7.28
C ASP A 64 -1.79 0.30 7.77
N LYS A 65 -0.99 -0.71 8.14
CA LYS A 65 0.42 -0.50 8.53
C LYS A 65 1.22 0.13 7.38
N VAL A 66 0.87 -0.16 6.13
CA VAL A 66 1.51 0.40 4.94
C VAL A 66 0.90 1.74 4.56
N PHE A 67 -0.43 1.87 4.56
CA PHE A 67 -1.09 3.08 4.06
C PHE A 67 -1.16 4.23 5.06
N LYS A 68 -1.27 3.99 6.38
CA LYS A 68 -1.37 5.07 7.38
C LYS A 68 -0.18 6.04 7.30
N PRO A 69 1.08 5.57 7.22
CA PRO A 69 2.23 6.48 7.10
C PRO A 69 2.30 7.25 5.78
N ILE A 70 1.61 6.79 4.73
CA ILE A 70 1.62 7.42 3.39
C ILE A 70 0.54 8.50 3.29
N LYS A 71 -0.59 8.32 4.00
CA LYS A 71 -1.73 9.25 4.00
C LYS A 71 -1.58 10.40 5.00
N ALA A 72 -0.65 10.28 5.95
CA ALA A 72 -0.45 11.23 7.05
C ALA A 72 0.32 12.48 6.63
#